data_AF-K1UEI8-F1
#
_entry.id   AF-K1UEI8-F1
#
_cell.length_a   1.000
_cell.length_b   1.000
_cell.length_c   1.000
_cell.angle_alpha   90.00
_cell.angle_beta   90.00
_cell.angle_gamma   90.00
#
_symmetry.space_group_name_H-M   'P 1'
#
loop_
_entity.id
_entity.type
_entity.pdbx_description
1 polymer ?
#
loop_
_entity_poly.entity_id
_entity_poly.type
_entity_poly.pdbx_seq_one_letter_code
_entity_poly.pdbx_strand_id
1 'polypeptide(L)'
;SVLYAFSGFSCINVVFYHFHDVIALFPLLMLGLDKRMQEGKKAPFLFAVTINALVNYYFFIGEVFFLVFYYITRYLFGGEDACPGADLRKNARKIPACILEGCLGVGMAGVLFIPSIAAVLNNPRVSDHISLSQLTFDWSNYLQMLRALFFPAENMFNFSAVVHDNWYSIAAYLPLVG
;
A
#
# COMPACT_ATOMS: atom_id res chain seq x y z
N SER A 1 7.46 -6.00 13.17
CA SER A 1 6.52 -6.25 14.28
C SER A 1 5.58 -7.39 13.95
N VAL A 2 5.39 -8.33 14.88
CA VAL A 2 4.43 -9.44 14.78
C VAL A 2 3.03 -8.92 14.44
N LEU A 3 2.64 -7.76 14.98
CA LEU A 3 1.37 -7.07 14.69
C LEU A 3 1.14 -6.78 13.20
N TYR A 4 2.19 -6.43 12.46
CA TYR A 4 2.07 -6.12 11.03
C TYR A 4 1.87 -7.41 10.22
N ALA A 5 2.72 -8.42 10.50
CA ALA A 5 2.68 -9.71 9.82
C ALA A 5 1.38 -10.49 10.09
N PHE A 6 0.84 -10.40 11.30
CA PHE A 6 -0.39 -11.08 11.74
C PHE A 6 -1.57 -10.12 11.93
N SER A 7 -1.55 -8.98 11.24
CA SER A 7 -2.72 -8.10 11.17
C SER A 7 -3.90 -8.82 10.51
N GLY A 8 -5.12 -8.45 10.85
CA GLY A 8 -6.34 -9.01 10.25
C GLY A 8 -6.31 -8.94 8.73
N PHE A 9 -5.80 -7.84 8.16
CA PHE A 9 -5.64 -7.68 6.72
C PHE A 9 -4.66 -8.69 6.12
N SER A 10 -3.53 -8.97 6.78
CA SER A 10 -2.59 -9.99 6.33
C SER A 10 -3.22 -11.40 6.41
N CYS A 11 -3.91 -11.70 7.51
CA CYS A 11 -4.53 -13.01 7.76
C CYS A 11 -5.69 -13.32 6.81
N ILE A 12 -6.58 -12.36 6.53
CA ILE A 12 -7.72 -12.61 5.61
C ILE A 12 -7.25 -12.81 4.17
N ASN A 13 -6.17 -12.12 3.77
CA ASN A 13 -5.67 -12.13 2.39
C ASN A 13 -4.64 -13.22 2.12
N VAL A 14 -4.46 -14.21 3.00
CA VAL A 14 -3.57 -15.36 2.74
C VAL A 14 -3.98 -16.10 1.47
N VAL A 15 -5.27 -16.10 1.12
CA VAL A 15 -5.77 -16.71 -0.12
C VAL A 15 -5.35 -15.92 -1.37
N PHE A 16 -5.08 -14.62 -1.22
CA PHE A 16 -4.61 -13.73 -2.28
C PHE A 16 -3.11 -13.48 -2.17
N TYR A 17 -2.30 -14.45 -2.60
CA TYR A 17 -0.83 -14.41 -2.49
C TYR A 17 -0.20 -13.08 -2.98
N HIS A 18 -0.71 -12.54 -4.08
CA HIS A 18 -0.26 -11.27 -4.66
C HIS A 18 -0.48 -10.03 -3.77
N PHE A 19 -1.34 -10.08 -2.75
CA PHE A 19 -1.46 -9.02 -1.75
C PHE A 19 -0.38 -9.17 -0.67
N HIS A 20 -0.01 -10.41 -0.34
CA HIS A 20 0.97 -10.67 0.70
C HIS A 20 2.38 -10.21 0.30
N ASP A 21 2.74 -10.38 -0.97
CA ASP A 21 4.02 -9.89 -1.50
C ASP A 21 4.16 -8.36 -1.34
N VAL A 22 3.07 -7.64 -1.60
CA VAL A 22 3.00 -6.18 -1.42
C VAL A 22 3.15 -5.81 0.06
N ILE A 23 2.38 -6.46 0.95
CA ILE A 23 2.48 -6.23 2.41
C ILE A 23 3.91 -6.50 2.89
N ALA A 24 4.55 -7.58 2.45
CA ALA A 24 5.89 -7.93 2.89
C ALA A 24 6.95 -6.89 2.45
N LEU A 25 6.77 -6.28 1.27
CA LEU A 25 7.74 -5.37 0.65
C LEU A 25 7.47 -3.89 0.91
N PHE A 26 6.27 -3.53 1.35
CA PHE A 26 5.94 -2.16 1.71
C PHE A 26 6.90 -1.54 2.77
N PRO A 27 7.31 -2.24 3.84
CA PRO A 27 8.30 -1.72 4.78
C PRO A 27 9.67 -1.42 4.15
N LEU A 28 10.04 -2.15 3.08
CA LEU A 28 11.27 -1.89 2.33
C LEU A 28 11.19 -0.54 1.60
N LEU A 29 10.03 -0.18 1.06
CA LEU A 29 9.78 1.11 0.43
C LEU A 29 9.92 2.27 1.42
N MET A 30 9.33 2.12 2.61
CA MET A 30 9.46 3.07 3.73
C MET A 30 10.91 3.23 4.17
N LEU A 31 11.63 2.12 4.36
CA LEU A 31 13.04 2.13 4.72
C LEU A 31 13.91 2.78 3.65
N GLY A 32 13.61 2.54 2.37
CA GLY A 32 14.30 3.17 1.24
C GLY A 32 14.21 4.69 1.30
N LEU A 33 13.00 5.22 1.55
CA LEU A 33 12.78 6.66 1.70
C LEU A 33 13.51 7.23 2.91
N ASP A 34 13.43 6.56 4.06
CA ASP A 34 14.08 7.03 5.29
C ASP A 34 15.61 7.06 5.14
N LYS A 35 16.22 6.04 4.54
CA LYS A 35 17.65 6.04 4.20
C LYS A 35 18.02 7.15 3.23
N ARG A 36 17.13 7.48 2.28
CA ARG A 36 17.34 8.59 1.36
C ARG A 36 17.31 9.94 2.08
N MET A 37 16.39 10.11 3.03
CA MET A 37 16.21 11.36 3.78
C MET A 37 17.26 11.60 4.84
N GLN A 38 17.58 10.57 5.64
CA GLN A 38 18.48 10.67 6.78
C GLN A 38 19.94 10.51 6.34
N GLU A 39 20.25 9.48 5.56
CA GLU A 39 21.63 9.13 5.17
C GLU A 39 22.03 9.68 3.80
N GLY A 40 21.07 10.23 3.03
CA GLY A 40 21.34 10.74 1.68
C GLY A 40 21.60 9.66 0.62
N LYS A 41 21.47 8.37 0.96
CA LYS A 41 21.74 7.23 0.06
C LYS A 41 20.66 7.13 -1.01
N LYS A 42 21.06 7.23 -2.28
CA LYS A 42 20.15 7.25 -3.46
C LYS A 42 19.69 5.87 -3.91
N ALA A 43 20.60 4.89 -3.90
CA ALA A 43 20.34 3.55 -4.42
C ALA A 43 19.22 2.79 -3.68
N PRO A 44 19.11 2.79 -2.34
CA PRO A 44 18.10 2.01 -1.64
C PRO A 44 16.67 2.39 -2.00
N PHE A 45 16.39 3.68 -2.15
CA PHE A 45 15.06 4.17 -2.52
C PHE A 45 14.69 3.77 -3.94
N LEU A 46 15.61 3.97 -4.89
CA LEU A 46 15.46 3.54 -6.28
C LEU A 46 15.09 2.05 -6.38
N PHE A 47 15.88 1.17 -5.74
CA PHE A 47 15.62 -0.27 -5.78
C PHE A 47 14.32 -0.66 -5.09
N ALA A 48 13.98 -0.01 -3.96
CA ALA A 48 12.73 -0.29 -3.27
C ALA A 48 11.52 0.08 -4.13
N VAL A 49 11.57 1.20 -4.85
CA VAL A 49 10.54 1.60 -5.83
C VAL A 49 10.45 0.58 -6.97
N THR A 50 11.59 0.19 -7.56
CA THR A 50 11.62 -0.80 -8.65
C THR A 50 11.00 -2.13 -8.23
N ILE A 51 11.37 -2.65 -7.06
CA ILE A 51 10.88 -3.94 -6.57
C ILE A 51 9.37 -3.89 -6.32
N ASN A 52 8.86 -2.87 -5.62
CA ASN A 52 7.42 -2.77 -5.33
C ASN A 52 6.59 -2.58 -6.61
N ALA A 53 7.09 -1.77 -7.56
CA ALA A 53 6.43 -1.57 -8.85
C ALA A 53 6.42 -2.85 -9.72
N LEU A 54 7.47 -3.68 -9.65
CA LEU A 54 7.52 -4.97 -10.36
C LEU A 54 6.58 -6.01 -9.75
N VAL A 55 6.41 -5.99 -8.42
CA VAL A 55 5.56 -6.96 -7.69
C VAL A 55 4.11 -6.71 -8.00
N ASN A 56 3.63 -5.47 -7.84
CA ASN A 56 2.25 -5.14 -8.12
C ASN A 56 2.05 -3.66 -8.40
N TYR A 57 1.88 -3.31 -9.68
CA TYR A 57 1.68 -1.91 -10.07
C TYR A 57 0.38 -1.30 -9.54
N TYR A 58 -0.66 -2.11 -9.31
CA TYR A 58 -1.97 -1.62 -8.86
C TYR A 58 -1.87 -1.14 -7.42
N PHE A 59 -1.31 -1.96 -6.53
CA PHE A 59 -1.08 -1.55 -5.14
C PHE A 59 -0.01 -0.48 -5.01
N PHE A 60 1.03 -0.54 -5.85
CA PHE A 60 2.11 0.44 -5.85
C PHE A 60 1.60 1.89 -6.00
N ILE A 61 0.52 2.12 -6.77
CA ILE A 61 -0.12 3.44 -6.85
C ILE A 61 -0.57 3.92 -5.45
N GLY A 62 -1.24 3.06 -4.69
CA GLY A 62 -1.67 3.34 -3.32
C GLY A 62 -0.48 3.56 -2.38
N GLU A 63 0.58 2.76 -2.52
CA GLU A 63 1.82 2.95 -1.76
C GLU A 63 2.47 4.31 -2.03
N VAL A 64 2.49 4.77 -3.29
CA VAL A 64 3.01 6.10 -3.65
C VAL A 64 2.19 7.21 -2.98
N PHE A 65 0.86 7.12 -2.97
CA PHE A 65 0.02 8.08 -2.25
C PHE A 65 0.33 8.09 -0.75
N PHE A 66 0.45 6.91 -0.14
CA PHE A 66 0.86 6.79 1.26
C PHE A 66 2.25 7.39 1.50
N LEU A 67 3.20 7.14 0.60
CA LEU A 67 4.58 7.62 0.68
C LEU A 67 4.66 9.14 0.59
N VAL A 68 3.86 9.76 -0.28
CA VAL A 68 3.69 11.22 -0.36
C VAL A 68 3.11 11.76 0.94
N PHE A 69 2.04 11.15 1.46
CA PHE A 69 1.42 11.55 2.72
C PHE A 69 2.41 11.42 3.91
N TYR A 70 3.11 10.30 3.99
CA TYR A 70 4.16 10.04 4.97
C TYR A 70 5.30 11.05 4.86
N TYR A 71 5.73 11.40 3.64
CA TYR A 71 6.76 12.41 3.41
C TYR A 71 6.33 13.78 3.95
N ILE A 72 5.10 14.19 3.61
CA ILE A 72 4.53 15.47 4.03
C ILE A 72 4.41 15.53 5.55
N THR A 73 3.79 14.52 6.17
CA THR A 73 3.57 14.49 7.63
C THR A 73 4.86 14.39 8.42
N ARG A 74 5.80 13.52 8.02
CA ARG A 74 7.04 13.30 8.77
C ARG A 74 8.12 14.35 8.51
N TYR A 75 8.33 14.75 7.26
CA TYR A 75 9.49 15.57 6.86
C TYR A 75 9.15 17.04 6.55
N LEU A 76 7.87 17.38 6.33
CA LEU A 76 7.43 18.77 6.16
C LEU A 76 6.69 19.31 7.40
N PHE A 77 5.80 18.54 8.03
CA PHE A 77 5.01 19.01 9.18
C PHE A 77 5.50 18.51 10.53
N GLY A 78 6.40 17.52 10.58
CA GLY A 78 6.97 17.01 11.82
C GLY A 78 7.88 18.03 12.50
N GLY A 79 7.32 18.88 13.37
CA GLY A 79 8.06 19.79 14.25
C GLY A 79 8.78 19.05 15.38
N GLU A 80 9.93 19.59 15.79
CA GLU A 80 10.84 19.29 16.92
C GLU A 80 11.15 17.82 17.31
N ASP A 81 10.18 16.90 17.31
CA ASP A 81 10.33 15.50 17.72
C ASP A 81 10.73 14.55 16.58
N ALA A 82 10.56 14.96 15.32
CA ALA A 82 10.83 14.10 14.16
C ALA A 82 12.31 14.04 13.75
N CYS A 83 13.14 14.99 14.22
CA CYS A 83 14.61 15.03 14.23
C CYS A 83 15.04 16.44 14.72
N PRO A 84 15.89 16.58 15.75
CA PRO A 84 16.47 17.88 16.09
C PRO A 84 17.38 18.36 14.95
N GLY A 85 16.90 19.34 14.15
CA GLY A 85 17.69 19.98 13.08
C GLY A 85 17.16 19.86 11.64
N ALA A 86 15.93 19.42 11.42
CA ALA A 86 15.34 19.35 10.08
C ALA A 86 14.88 20.75 9.58
N ASP A 87 15.78 21.49 8.95
CA ASP A 87 15.39 22.67 8.17
C ASP A 87 14.34 22.26 7.12
N LEU A 88 13.10 22.74 7.25
CA LEU A 88 12.01 22.57 6.27
C LEU A 88 12.51 22.80 4.83
N ARG A 89 13.34 23.85 4.67
CA ARG A 89 13.97 24.24 3.41
C ARG A 89 14.93 23.18 2.86
N LYS A 90 15.67 22.48 3.72
CA LYS A 90 16.60 21.41 3.33
C LYS A 90 15.85 20.16 2.89
N ASN A 91 14.74 19.82 3.56
CA ASN A 91 13.89 18.70 3.15
C ASN A 91 13.13 19.02 1.85
N ALA A 92 12.57 20.22 1.71
CA ALA A 92 11.91 20.64 0.47
C ALA A 92 12.84 20.58 -0.75
N ARG A 93 14.14 20.91 -0.59
CA ARG A 93 15.14 20.79 -1.65
C ARG A 93 15.43 19.34 -2.11
N LYS A 94 15.10 18.33 -1.29
CA LYS A 94 15.31 16.92 -1.64
C LYS A 94 14.14 16.32 -2.45
N ILE A 95 12.97 16.96 -2.44
CA ILE A 95 11.78 16.54 -3.19
C ILE A 95 12.08 16.22 -4.67
N PRO A 96 12.70 17.12 -5.47
CA PRO A 96 12.94 16.83 -6.88
C PRO A 96 13.86 15.63 -7.09
N ALA A 97 14.83 15.41 -6.19
CA ALA A 97 15.70 14.25 -6.26
C ALA A 97 14.97 12.94 -5.94
N CYS A 98 14.05 12.96 -4.97
CA CYS A 98 13.17 11.82 -4.68
C CYS A 98 12.24 11.51 -5.86
N ILE A 99 11.63 12.53 -6.47
CA ILE A 99 10.78 12.34 -7.65
C ILE A 99 11.59 11.71 -8.78
N LEU A 100 12.80 12.21 -9.05
CA LEU A 100 13.66 11.66 -10.09
C LEU A 100 14.05 10.20 -9.83
N GLU A 101 14.42 9.86 -8.59
CA GLU A 101 14.72 8.46 -8.21
C GLU A 101 13.48 7.57 -8.28
N GLY A 102 12.30 8.07 -7.89
CA GLY A 102 11.03 7.36 -8.03
C GLY A 102 10.69 7.09 -9.50
N CYS A 103 10.78 8.11 -10.36
CA CYS A 103 10.55 7.97 -11.79
C CYS A 103 11.54 7.00 -12.45
N LEU A 104 12.82 7.05 -12.07
CA LEU A 104 13.82 6.10 -12.54
C LEU A 104 13.49 4.67 -12.09
N GLY A 105 13.04 4.47 -10.85
CA GLY A 105 12.68 3.16 -10.33
C GLY A 105 11.46 2.56 -11.05
N VAL A 106 10.44 3.39 -11.30
CA VAL A 106 9.28 3.01 -12.12
C VAL A 106 9.70 2.71 -13.57
N GLY A 107 10.63 3.51 -14.12
CA GLY A 107 11.22 3.27 -15.44
C GLY A 107 11.94 1.92 -15.53
N MET A 108 12.69 1.53 -14.49
CA MET A 108 13.31 0.21 -14.40
C MET A 108 12.28 -0.92 -14.30
N ALA A 109 11.15 -0.70 -13.62
CA ALA A 109 10.04 -1.63 -13.57
C ALA A 109 9.27 -1.75 -14.91
N GLY A 110 9.57 -0.85 -15.86
CA GLY A 110 8.98 -0.78 -17.20
C GLY A 110 9.00 -2.10 -17.98
N VAL A 111 9.97 -2.97 -17.72
CA VAL A 111 10.11 -4.28 -18.39
C VAL A 111 8.86 -5.15 -18.22
N LEU A 112 8.20 -5.11 -17.05
CA LEU A 112 6.93 -5.81 -16.80
C LEU A 112 5.72 -4.87 -16.82
N PHE A 113 5.91 -3.60 -16.45
CA PHE A 113 4.83 -2.63 -16.37
C PHE A 113 4.26 -2.27 -17.75
N ILE A 114 5.12 -2.05 -18.75
CA ILE A 114 4.70 -1.72 -20.13
C ILE A 114 3.85 -2.83 -20.76
N PRO A 115 4.27 -4.12 -20.78
CA PRO A 115 3.43 -5.17 -21.36
C PRO A 115 2.13 -5.36 -20.57
N SER A 116 2.13 -5.13 -19.25
CA SER A 116 0.93 -5.20 -18.42
C SER A 116 -0.10 -4.13 -18.81
N ILE A 117 0.33 -2.87 -19.00
CA ILE A 117 -0.57 -1.80 -19.49
C ILE A 117 -1.11 -2.14 -20.87
N ALA A 118 -0.26 -2.61 -21.79
CA ALA A 118 -0.70 -2.99 -23.12
C ALA A 118 -1.76 -4.09 -23.08
N ALA A 119 -1.59 -5.11 -22.22
CA ALA A 119 -2.58 -6.17 -22.04
C ALA A 119 -3.92 -5.64 -21.48
N VAL A 120 -3.87 -4.70 -20.52
CA VAL A 120 -5.08 -4.09 -19.94
C VAL A 120 -5.82 -3.24 -20.99
N LEU A 121 -5.11 -2.41 -21.77
CA LEU A 121 -5.74 -1.56 -22.79
C LEU A 121 -6.40 -2.35 -23.93
N ASN A 122 -5.94 -3.58 -24.18
CA ASN A 122 -6.57 -4.49 -25.13
C ASN A 122 -7.78 -5.24 -24.54
N ASN A 123 -8.12 -5.02 -23.27
CA ASN A 123 -9.24 -5.69 -22.62
C ASN A 123 -10.55 -4.90 -22.83
N PRO A 124 -11.61 -5.52 -23.40
CA PRO A 124 -12.88 -4.83 -23.65
C PRO A 124 -13.55 -4.30 -22.37
N ARG A 125 -13.21 -4.84 -21.19
CA ARG A 125 -13.73 -4.39 -19.88
C ARG A 125 -13.27 -2.99 -19.46
N VAL A 126 -12.27 -2.41 -20.13
CA VAL A 126 -11.79 -1.04 -19.81
C VAL A 126 -12.80 0.03 -20.26
N SER A 127 -13.66 -0.29 -21.22
CA SER A 127 -14.69 0.64 -21.74
C SER A 127 -15.99 0.63 -20.93
N ASP A 128 -16.15 -0.29 -19.98
CA ASP A 128 -17.33 -0.37 -19.13
C ASP A 128 -17.31 0.77 -18.10
N HIS A 129 -18.40 1.54 -18.06
CA HIS A 129 -18.54 2.67 -17.15
C HIS A 129 -18.98 2.18 -15.77
N ILE A 130 -18.30 2.64 -14.72
CA ILE A 130 -18.64 2.35 -13.33
C ILE A 130 -19.98 3.00 -13.01
N SER A 131 -20.99 2.20 -12.61
CA SER A 131 -22.30 2.72 -12.21
C SER A 131 -22.24 3.22 -10.77
N LEU A 132 -22.97 4.30 -10.46
CA LEU A 132 -23.00 4.90 -9.11
C LEU A 132 -23.46 3.91 -8.02
N SER A 133 -24.25 2.91 -8.41
CA SER A 133 -24.68 1.80 -7.53
C SER A 133 -23.54 0.89 -7.06
N GLN A 134 -22.38 0.93 -7.71
CA GLN A 134 -21.18 0.17 -7.29
C GLN A 134 -20.38 0.89 -6.21
N LEU A 135 -20.75 2.13 -5.85
CA LEU A 135 -20.06 2.92 -4.81
C LEU A 135 -20.60 2.66 -3.40
N THR A 136 -21.77 2.04 -3.27
CA THR A 136 -22.43 1.75 -2.00
C THR A 136 -22.46 0.28 -1.71
N PHE A 137 -22.37 -0.08 -0.42
CA PHE A 137 -22.49 -1.46 0.04
C PHE A 137 -23.86 -1.69 0.67
N ASP A 138 -24.27 -2.95 0.72
CA ASP A 138 -25.45 -3.35 1.50
C ASP A 138 -25.22 -3.18 3.00
N TRP A 139 -26.30 -3.04 3.75
CA TRP A 139 -26.26 -2.87 5.21
C TRP A 139 -25.49 -3.99 5.94
N SER A 140 -25.61 -5.23 5.46
CA SER A 140 -24.87 -6.38 6.00
C SER A 140 -23.36 -6.20 5.89
N ASN A 141 -22.86 -5.66 4.77
CA ASN A 141 -21.45 -5.41 4.54
C ASN A 141 -20.93 -4.28 5.45
N TYR A 142 -21.72 -3.23 5.70
CA TYR A 142 -21.35 -2.19 6.66
C TYR A 142 -21.22 -2.74 8.09
N LEU A 143 -22.15 -3.61 8.52
CA LEU A 143 -22.04 -4.28 9.82
C LEU A 143 -20.81 -5.19 9.90
N GLN A 144 -20.46 -5.86 8.80
CA GLN A 144 -19.25 -6.67 8.73
C GLN A 144 -17.98 -5.82 8.82
N MET A 145 -17.92 -4.66 8.17
CA MET A 145 -16.80 -3.71 8.31
C MET A 145 -16.65 -3.24 9.75
N LEU A 146 -17.77 -2.96 10.44
CA LEU A 146 -17.74 -2.60 11.85
C LEU A 146 -17.23 -3.75 12.74
N ARG A 147 -17.72 -4.98 12.49
CA ARG A 147 -17.26 -6.19 13.18
C ARG A 147 -15.77 -6.42 12.99
N ALA A 148 -15.28 -6.22 11.77
CA ALA A 148 -13.90 -6.47 11.38
C ALA A 148 -12.85 -5.59 12.09
N LEU A 149 -13.29 -4.54 12.79
CA LEU A 149 -12.43 -3.73 13.65
C LEU A 149 -12.15 -4.42 15.00
N PHE A 150 -13.10 -5.19 15.54
CA PHE A 150 -13.06 -5.75 16.89
C PHE A 150 -12.70 -7.23 16.93
N PHE A 151 -12.98 -7.98 15.86
CA PHE A 151 -12.81 -9.42 15.80
C PHE A 151 -11.74 -9.84 14.78
N PRO A 152 -11.00 -10.93 15.04
CA PRO A 152 -9.97 -11.42 14.14
C PRO A 152 -10.55 -11.80 12.77
N ALA A 153 -9.67 -11.85 11.77
CA ALA A 153 -10.03 -12.28 10.43
C ALA A 153 -10.61 -13.71 10.43
N GLU A 154 -11.72 -13.89 9.74
CA GLU A 154 -12.35 -15.20 9.52
C GLU A 154 -12.12 -15.67 8.09
N ASN A 155 -12.38 -16.94 7.84
CA ASN A 155 -12.24 -17.51 6.50
C ASN A 155 -13.29 -16.90 5.55
N MET A 156 -12.84 -16.45 4.37
CA MET A 156 -13.65 -15.85 3.33
C MET A 156 -14.76 -16.79 2.81
N PHE A 157 -14.54 -18.10 2.89
CA PHE A 157 -15.50 -19.13 2.46
C PHE A 157 -16.68 -19.31 3.44
N ASN A 158 -16.46 -19.10 4.75
CA ASN A 158 -17.51 -19.23 5.77
C ASN A 158 -17.35 -18.14 6.84
N PHE A 159 -17.92 -16.98 6.54
CA PHE A 159 -17.79 -15.75 7.34
C PHE A 159 -18.78 -15.69 8.53
N SER A 160 -19.82 -16.54 8.52
CA SER A 160 -20.80 -16.75 9.61
C SER A 160 -21.75 -17.89 9.25
N ALA A 161 -22.44 -18.47 10.23
CA ALA A 161 -23.46 -19.52 10.00
C ALA A 161 -24.64 -19.10 9.10
N VAL A 162 -24.72 -17.82 8.72
CA VAL A 162 -25.84 -17.22 7.95
C VAL A 162 -25.38 -16.65 6.59
N VAL A 163 -24.09 -16.36 6.41
CA VAL A 163 -23.55 -15.76 5.17
C VAL A 163 -22.45 -16.65 4.63
N HIS A 164 -22.71 -17.25 3.49
CA HIS A 164 -21.75 -18.05 2.73
C HIS A 164 -21.05 -17.16 1.70
N ASP A 165 -19.72 -17.29 1.60
CA ASP A 165 -18.85 -16.67 0.61
C ASP A 165 -18.84 -15.12 0.56
N ASN A 166 -17.91 -14.49 1.30
CA ASN A 166 -17.58 -13.08 1.12
C ASN A 166 -16.07 -12.90 0.85
N TRP A 167 -15.75 -12.44 -0.36
CA TRP A 167 -14.38 -12.23 -0.85
C TRP A 167 -13.86 -10.80 -0.64
N TYR A 168 -14.53 -9.99 0.19
CA TYR A 168 -14.04 -8.67 0.53
C TYR A 168 -12.95 -8.72 1.60
N SER A 169 -11.85 -8.01 1.35
CA SER A 169 -10.72 -7.85 2.26
C SER A 169 -10.99 -6.81 3.34
N ILE A 170 -12.01 -7.04 4.18
CA ILE A 170 -12.50 -6.05 5.18
C ILE A 170 -11.85 -6.16 6.57
N ALA A 171 -10.99 -7.14 6.81
CA ALA A 171 -10.39 -7.38 8.13
C ALA A 171 -9.42 -6.25 8.53
N ALA A 172 -9.82 -5.45 9.53
CA ALA A 172 -9.03 -4.33 10.05
C ALA A 172 -8.46 -4.58 11.46
N TYR A 173 -8.76 -5.74 12.06
CA TYR A 173 -8.35 -6.10 13.41
C TYR A 173 -6.83 -6.11 13.56
N LEU A 174 -6.34 -5.51 14.64
CA LEU A 174 -4.96 -5.61 15.09
C LEU A 174 -4.92 -6.46 16.36
N PRO A 175 -4.09 -7.52 16.43
CA PRO A 175 -3.98 -8.33 17.64
C PRO A 175 -3.39 -7.49 18.78
N LEU A 176 -4.23 -6.95 19.66
CA LEU A 176 -3.81 -6.05 20.75
C LEU A 176 -3.06 -6.78 21.88
N VAL A 177 -3.14 -8.11 21.92
CA VAL A 177 -2.46 -8.97 22.88
C VAL A 177 -1.97 -10.21 22.15
N GLY A 178 -0.70 -10.54 22.33
CA GLY A 178 -0.06 -11.79 21.90
C GLY A 178 0.65 -12.40 23.09
#